data_AF-A0A317SX74-F1
#
_entry.id   AF-A0A317SX74-F1
#
_cell.length_a   1.000
_cell.length_b   1.000
_cell.length_c   1.000
_cell.angle_alpha   90.00
_cell.angle_beta   90.00
_cell.angle_gamma   90.00
#
_symmetry.space_group_name_H-M   'P 1'
#
loop_
_entity.id
_entity.type
_entity.pdbx_description
1 polymer ?
#
loop_
_entity_poly.entity_id
_entity_poly.type
_entity_poly.pdbx_seq_one_letter_code
_entity_poly.pdbx_strand_id
1 'polypeptide(L)'
;MMVHFTGCSSHTVMIRAKPIPQGYKMLALCEKGYTFSFLFTSCIDKFYYFNNLYNVVNSQSLSSTSCTVFQLLSSLPSQTYHFILYCNNYFSDFPLFIVLWEYSIATCSIVCPSSTSYPTLFKIDKRKKCLA
;
A
#
# COMPACT_ATOMS: atom_id res chain seq x y z
N MET A 1 9.94 -0.45 4.59
CA MET A 1 11.32 -0.52 5.12
C MET A 1 12.15 -1.48 4.27
N MET A 2 13.47 -1.34 4.29
CA MET A 2 14.40 -2.23 3.58
C MET A 2 15.40 -2.79 4.59
N VAL A 3 15.62 -4.10 4.56
CA VAL A 3 16.65 -4.78 5.35
C VAL A 3 17.75 -5.23 4.41
N HIS A 4 18.97 -4.71 4.59
CA HIS A 4 20.09 -5.03 3.71
C HIS A 4 20.40 -6.52 3.72
N PHE A 5 20.45 -7.11 2.52
CA PHE A 5 20.83 -8.51 2.35
C PHE A 5 21.33 -8.73 0.92
N THR A 6 22.50 -9.34 0.76
CA THR A 6 23.19 -9.53 -0.54
C THR A 6 23.38 -10.99 -0.93
N GLY A 7 22.88 -11.95 -0.13
CA GLY A 7 22.95 -13.37 -0.45
C GLY A 7 22.00 -13.78 -1.58
N CYS A 8 22.07 -15.04 -2.00
CA CYS A 8 21.30 -15.63 -3.10
C CYS A 8 19.84 -15.96 -2.74
N SER A 9 19.17 -15.14 -1.93
CA SER A 9 17.77 -15.36 -1.57
C SER A 9 16.84 -14.88 -2.68
N SER A 10 15.92 -15.75 -3.05
CA SER A 10 14.91 -15.52 -4.08
C SER A 10 13.84 -14.48 -3.68
N HIS A 11 13.76 -14.13 -2.39
CA HIS A 11 12.85 -13.11 -1.86
C HIS A 11 13.47 -11.70 -1.80
N THR A 12 14.72 -11.54 -2.25
CA THR A 12 15.38 -10.22 -2.30
C THR A 12 14.82 -9.36 -3.41
N VAL A 13 14.78 -8.04 -3.19
CA VAL A 13 14.35 -7.07 -4.19
C VAL A 13 15.37 -5.97 -4.37
N MET A 14 15.40 -5.39 -5.57
CA MET A 14 16.23 -4.24 -5.90
C MET A 14 15.38 -2.97 -6.04
N ILE A 15 15.64 -1.96 -5.20
CA ILE A 15 15.01 -0.64 -5.23
C ILE A 15 16.08 0.43 -5.33
N ARG A 16 16.44 0.82 -6.57
CA ARG A 16 17.57 1.71 -6.88
C ARG A 16 17.55 3.06 -6.15
N ALA A 17 16.35 3.61 -5.90
CA ALA A 17 16.19 4.91 -5.26
C ALA A 17 16.33 4.88 -3.72
N LYS A 18 16.61 3.71 -3.11
CA LYS A 18 16.80 3.58 -1.67
C LYS A 18 18.29 3.56 -1.31
N PRO A 19 18.67 4.11 -0.12
CA PRO A 19 20.06 4.05 0.36
C PRO A 19 20.61 2.62 0.42
N ILE A 20 19.73 1.67 0.74
CA ILE A 20 19.98 0.24 0.67
C ILE A 20 19.23 -0.27 -0.57
N PRO A 21 19.92 -0.42 -1.72
CA PRO A 21 19.26 -0.71 -2.98
C PRO A 21 18.87 -2.19 -3.10
N GLN A 22 19.51 -3.09 -2.36
CA GLN A 22 19.23 -4.54 -2.41
C GLN A 22 18.97 -5.08 -1.00
N GLY A 23 17.91 -5.88 -0.88
CA GLY A 23 17.61 -6.58 0.37
C GLY A 23 16.17 -7.05 0.45
N TYR A 24 15.71 -7.35 1.66
CA TYR A 24 14.32 -7.69 1.92
C TYR A 24 13.47 -6.44 2.05
N LYS A 25 12.36 -6.40 1.32
CA LYS A 25 11.36 -5.34 1.45
C LYS A 25 10.32 -5.74 2.48
N MET A 26 10.02 -4.80 3.37
CA MET A 26 9.01 -4.93 4.40
C MET A 26 7.99 -3.80 4.28
N LEU A 27 6.72 -4.13 4.42
CA LEU A 27 5.65 -3.17 4.70
C LEU A 27 5.49 -3.08 6.21
N ALA A 28 5.33 -1.88 6.74
CA ALA A 28 5.21 -1.65 8.17
C ALA A 28 4.11 -0.62 8.43
N LEU A 29 3.31 -0.90 9.45
CA LEU A 29 2.34 0.02 10.02
C LEU A 29 2.99 0.69 11.23
N CYS A 30 3.08 2.01 11.19
CA CYS A 30 3.85 2.77 12.16
C CYS A 30 3.10 4.02 12.60
N GLU A 31 3.35 4.45 13.84
CA GLU A 31 2.92 5.73 14.39
C GLU A 31 4.12 6.39 15.08
N LYS A 32 4.51 7.61 14.66
CA LYS A 32 5.51 8.47 15.32
C LYS A 32 6.73 7.73 15.93
N GLY A 33 7.37 6.87 15.15
CA GLY A 33 8.57 6.14 15.56
C GLY A 33 8.30 4.77 16.20
N TYR A 34 7.06 4.44 16.49
CA TYR A 34 6.62 3.11 16.92
C TYR A 34 6.18 2.28 15.72
N THR A 35 6.67 1.04 15.63
CA THR A 35 6.21 0.06 14.62
C THR A 35 5.20 -0.87 15.28
N PHE A 36 3.95 -0.81 14.85
CA PHE A 36 2.87 -1.62 15.39
C PHE A 36 2.89 -3.04 14.81
N SER A 37 2.95 -3.14 13.48
CA SER A 37 2.99 -4.42 12.77
C SER A 37 3.78 -4.29 11.46
N PHE A 38 4.27 -5.41 10.94
CA PHE A 38 4.99 -5.44 9.68
C PHE A 38 4.83 -6.78 8.96
N LEU A 39 5.02 -6.76 7.64
CA LEU A 39 5.00 -7.94 6.79
C LEU A 39 6.15 -7.88 5.79
N PHE A 40 6.81 -9.02 5.57
CA PHE A 40 7.77 -9.18 4.49
C PHE A 40 7.05 -9.30 3.15
N THR A 41 7.58 -8.66 2.12
CA THR A 41 7.08 -8.83 0.75
C THR A 41 8.04 -9.72 -0.03
N SER A 42 7.49 -10.70 -0.76
CA SER A 42 8.24 -11.51 -1.72
C SER A 42 7.70 -11.29 -3.13
N CYS A 43 8.58 -11.43 -4.13
CA CYS A 43 8.17 -11.49 -5.53
C CYS A 43 7.58 -12.85 -5.93
N ILE A 44 7.85 -13.90 -5.13
CA ILE A 44 7.48 -15.29 -5.43
C ILE A 44 6.26 -15.67 -4.60
N ASP A 45 6.31 -15.40 -3.30
CA ASP A 45 5.19 -15.66 -2.39
C ASP A 45 4.23 -14.47 -2.41
N LYS A 46 3.16 -14.62 -3.20
CA LYS A 46 2.02 -13.71 -3.14
C LYS A 46 1.13 -14.12 -1.98
N PHE A 47 0.53 -13.14 -1.30
CA PHE A 47 -0.41 -13.36 -0.21
C PHE A 47 -1.77 -13.91 -0.71
N TYR A 48 -1.78 -15.16 -1.18
CA TYR A 48 -2.99 -15.82 -1.71
C TYR A 48 -4.06 -16.04 -0.65
N TYR A 49 -3.66 -16.26 0.60
CA TYR A 49 -4.58 -16.60 1.69
C TYR A 49 -5.59 -15.48 1.99
N PHE A 50 -5.13 -14.23 1.97
CA PHE A 50 -5.98 -13.06 2.26
C PHE A 50 -6.83 -12.63 1.08
N ASN A 51 -6.36 -12.82 -0.15
CA ASN A 51 -7.18 -12.59 -1.34
C ASN A 51 -8.46 -13.44 -1.30
N ASN A 52 -8.36 -14.70 -0.88
CA ASN A 52 -9.53 -15.59 -0.81
C ASN A 52 -10.49 -15.20 0.32
N LEU A 53 -9.98 -14.88 1.51
CA LEU A 53 -10.83 -14.46 2.64
C LEU A 53 -11.61 -13.18 2.35
N TYR A 54 -10.96 -12.19 1.73
CA TYR A 54 -11.61 -10.92 1.41
C TYR A 54 -12.59 -11.05 0.25
N ASN A 55 -12.22 -11.75 -0.83
CA ASN A 55 -13.10 -11.99 -1.98
C ASN A 55 -14.36 -12.80 -1.63
N VAL A 56 -14.33 -13.60 -0.54
CA VAL A 56 -15.50 -14.33 -0.05
C VAL A 56 -16.47 -13.42 0.71
N VAL A 57 -15.98 -12.36 1.37
CA VAL A 57 -16.78 -11.47 2.22
C VAL A 57 -17.30 -10.26 1.44
N ASN A 58 -16.47 -9.65 0.59
CA ASN A 58 -16.81 -8.44 -0.15
C ASN A 58 -16.64 -8.64 -1.66
N SER A 59 -17.61 -8.15 -2.45
CA SER A 59 -17.70 -8.30 -3.91
C SER A 59 -16.65 -7.52 -4.71
N GLN A 60 -15.75 -6.81 -4.04
CA GLN A 60 -14.72 -5.98 -4.67
C GLN A 60 -13.38 -6.72 -4.72
N SER A 61 -12.82 -6.84 -5.93
CA SER A 61 -11.50 -7.43 -6.13
C SER A 61 -10.40 -6.44 -5.74
N LEU A 62 -9.82 -6.64 -4.55
CA LEU A 62 -8.66 -5.86 -4.10
C LEU A 62 -7.37 -6.31 -4.81
N SER A 63 -6.47 -5.36 -5.04
CA SER A 63 -5.12 -5.69 -5.51
C SER A 63 -4.34 -6.45 -4.42
N SER A 64 -3.35 -7.26 -4.81
CA SER A 64 -2.50 -7.96 -3.83
C SER A 64 -1.85 -7.01 -2.82
N THR A 65 -1.41 -5.83 -3.27
CA THR A 65 -0.86 -4.78 -2.39
C THR A 65 -1.94 -4.26 -1.44
N SER A 66 -3.14 -4.00 -1.93
CA SER A 66 -4.27 -3.51 -1.13
C SER A 66 -4.66 -4.51 -0.03
N CYS A 67 -4.67 -5.81 -0.35
CA CYS A 67 -4.89 -6.87 0.65
C CYS A 67 -3.82 -6.88 1.74
N THR A 68 -2.54 -6.66 1.41
CA THR A 68 -1.49 -6.59 2.44
C THR A 68 -1.64 -5.38 3.36
N VAL A 69 -2.08 -4.24 2.81
CA VAL A 69 -2.36 -3.05 3.62
C VAL A 69 -3.56 -3.29 4.53
N PHE A 70 -4.62 -3.90 4.00
CA PHE A 70 -5.79 -4.26 4.79
C PHE A 70 -5.42 -5.23 5.92
N GLN A 71 -4.61 -6.27 5.65
CA GLN A 71 -4.13 -7.20 6.66
C GLN A 71 -3.33 -6.49 7.78
N LEU A 72 -2.44 -5.56 7.43
CA LEU A 72 -1.73 -4.76 8.43
C LEU A 72 -2.72 -3.96 9.29
N LEU A 73 -3.76 -3.40 8.70
CA LEU A 73 -4.76 -2.60 9.41
C LEU A 73 -5.73 -3.45 10.23
N SER A 74 -6.04 -4.68 9.83
CA SER A 74 -6.87 -5.60 10.61
C SER A 74 -6.24 -5.95 11.97
N SER A 75 -4.93 -5.74 12.12
CA SER A 75 -4.27 -5.90 13.43
C SER A 75 -4.55 -4.76 14.41
N LEU A 76 -5.11 -3.64 13.95
CA LEU A 76 -5.46 -2.50 14.80
C LEU A 76 -6.74 -2.77 15.60
N PRO A 77 -6.85 -2.26 16.84
CA PRO A 77 -8.06 -2.33 17.65
C PRO A 77 -9.11 -1.30 17.19
N SER A 78 -9.65 -1.48 15.97
CA SER A 78 -10.61 -0.55 15.35
C SER A 78 -11.96 -0.45 16.06
N GLN A 79 -12.28 -1.39 16.95
CA GLN A 79 -13.50 -1.38 17.77
C GLN A 79 -13.44 -0.34 18.90
N THR A 80 -12.23 -0.02 19.38
CA THR A 80 -12.02 0.86 20.55
C THR A 80 -11.52 2.24 20.16
N TYR A 81 -10.79 2.35 19.05
CA TYR A 81 -10.17 3.59 18.63
C TYR A 81 -10.40 3.86 17.15
N HIS A 82 -10.48 5.14 16.81
CA HIS A 82 -10.52 5.60 15.43
C HIS A 82 -9.11 5.85 14.92
N PHE A 83 -8.84 5.33 13.72
CA PHE A 83 -7.54 5.45 13.08
C PHE A 83 -7.64 6.21 11.78
N ILE A 84 -6.59 6.98 11.48
CA ILE A 84 -6.39 7.63 10.19
C ILE A 84 -5.15 7.01 9.56
N LEU A 85 -5.34 6.33 8.44
CA LEU A 85 -4.25 5.80 7.62
C LEU A 85 -3.66 6.93 6.78
N TYR A 86 -2.38 7.20 6.96
CA TYR A 86 -1.59 8.01 6.04
C TYR A 86 -0.73 7.11 5.17
N CYS A 87 -0.91 7.18 3.85
CA CYS A 87 -0.15 6.35 2.93
C CYS A 87 0.34 7.12 1.69
N ASN A 88 1.40 6.58 1.06
CA ASN A 88 1.96 7.14 -0.15
C ASN A 88 1.21 6.67 -1.40
N ASN A 89 1.56 7.24 -2.56
CA ASN A 89 0.94 6.93 -3.85
C ASN A 89 1.00 5.45 -4.25
N TYR A 90 1.92 4.68 -3.67
CA TYR A 90 2.06 3.25 -3.98
C TYR A 90 0.96 2.40 -3.33
N PHE A 91 0.36 2.87 -2.23
CA PHE A 91 -0.75 2.20 -1.54
C PHE A 91 -2.11 2.85 -1.82
N SER A 92 -2.15 3.90 -2.65
CA SER A 92 -3.37 4.63 -2.96
C SER A 92 -4.20 3.86 -3.97
N ASP A 93 -5.25 3.20 -3.50
CA ASP A 93 -6.15 2.40 -4.32
C ASP A 93 -7.61 2.69 -3.95
N PHE A 94 -8.44 2.99 -4.95
CA PHE A 94 -9.81 3.46 -4.71
C PHE A 94 -10.70 2.38 -4.07
N PRO A 95 -10.71 1.12 -4.55
CA PRO A 95 -11.42 0.03 -3.89
C PRO A 95 -11.00 -0.10 -2.43
N LEU A 96 -9.69 -0.11 -2.14
CA LEU A 96 -9.18 -0.21 -0.76
C LEU A 96 -9.77 0.85 0.17
N PHE A 97 -9.95 2.09 -0.30
CA PHE A 97 -10.50 3.16 0.53
C PHE A 97 -11.99 2.98 0.85
N ILE A 98 -12.77 2.40 -0.06
CA ILE A 98 -14.16 2.03 0.21
C ILE A 98 -14.20 0.99 1.33
N VAL A 99 -13.35 -0.03 1.23
CA VAL A 99 -13.24 -1.08 2.25
C VAL A 99 -12.87 -0.50 3.60
N LEU A 100 -11.83 0.32 3.66
CA LEU A 100 -11.37 0.89 4.93
C LEU A 100 -12.44 1.79 5.58
N TRP A 101 -13.26 2.46 4.76
CA TRP A 101 -14.40 3.23 5.24
C TRP A 101 -15.45 2.36 5.95
N GLU A 102 -15.76 1.18 5.42
CA GLU A 102 -16.66 0.21 6.08
C GLU A 102 -16.12 -0.23 7.45
N TYR A 103 -14.79 -0.28 7.61
CA TYR A 103 -14.12 -0.60 8.87
C TYR A 103 -13.90 0.61 9.77
N SER A 104 -14.53 1.77 9.48
CA SER A 104 -14.38 3.02 10.24
C SER A 104 -12.94 3.53 10.34
N ILE A 105 -12.13 3.26 9.32
CA ILE A 105 -10.75 3.74 9.19
C ILE A 105 -10.73 4.85 8.13
N ALA A 106 -10.42 6.07 8.56
CA ALA A 106 -10.26 7.18 7.64
C ALA A 106 -8.92 7.04 6.88
N THR A 107 -8.85 7.52 5.65
CA THR A 107 -7.65 7.42 4.83
C THR A 107 -7.25 8.79 4.27
N CYS A 108 -5.94 9.04 4.24
CA CYS A 108 -5.33 10.20 3.63
C CYS A 108 -4.14 9.73 2.79
N SER A 109 -4.18 10.02 1.50
CA SER A 109 -3.15 9.57 0.57
C SER A 109 -2.94 10.55 -0.55
N ILE A 110 -1.78 10.43 -1.20
CA ILE A 110 -1.49 11.15 -2.43
C ILE A 110 -1.84 10.21 -3.59
N VAL A 111 -2.60 10.66 -4.57
CA VAL A 111 -3.01 9.84 -5.72
C VAL A 111 -2.04 10.02 -6.89
N CYS A 112 -1.79 8.95 -7.65
CA CYS A 112 -1.01 9.05 -8.88
C CYS A 112 -1.86 9.71 -9.99
N PRO A 113 -1.41 10.81 -10.62
CA PRO A 113 -2.18 11.47 -11.69
C PRO A 113 -2.40 10.59 -12.93
N SER A 114 -1.61 9.54 -13.10
CA SER A 114 -1.75 8.57 -14.18
C SER A 114 -2.75 7.44 -13.86
N SER A 115 -3.36 7.41 -12.67
CA SER A 115 -4.36 6.39 -12.37
C SER A 115 -5.60 6.56 -13.27
N THR A 116 -6.27 5.44 -13.53
CA THR A 116 -7.48 5.40 -14.35
C THR A 116 -8.63 6.15 -13.70
N SER A 117 -8.74 6.04 -12.38
CA SER A 117 -9.74 6.71 -11.54
C SER A 117 -9.44 8.19 -11.26
N TYR A 118 -8.30 8.72 -11.70
CA TYR A 118 -7.96 10.12 -11.45
C TYR A 118 -8.85 11.06 -12.28
N PRO A 119 -9.53 12.04 -11.65
CA PRO A 119 -10.44 12.94 -12.37
C PRO A 119 -9.72 13.73 -13.45
N THR A 120 -10.31 13.77 -14.65
CA THR A 120 -9.75 14.48 -15.81
C THR A 120 -9.65 15.98 -15.58
N LEU A 121 -10.55 16.56 -14.78
CA LEU A 121 -10.56 17.97 -14.39
C LEU A 121 -9.23 18.42 -13.75
N PHE A 122 -8.57 17.53 -13.01
CA PHE A 122 -7.31 17.83 -12.32
C PHE A 122 -6.08 17.35 -13.11
N LYS A 123 -6.24 16.76 -14.31
CA LYS A 123 -5.10 16.31 -15.12
C LYS A 123 -4.47 17.50 -15.82
N ILE A 124 -3.24 17.83 -15.42
CA ILE A 124 -2.45 18.89 -16.05
C ILE A 124 -1.83 18.34 -17.34
N ASP A 125 -2.16 18.96 -18.47
CA ASP A 125 -1.51 18.66 -19.75
C ASP A 125 -0.08 19.23 -19.75
N LYS A 126 0.90 18.35 -19.52
CA LYS A 126 2.32 18.74 -19.48
C LYS A 126 2.84 19.24 -20.84
N ARG A 127 2.17 18.94 -21.95
CA ARG A 127 2.58 19.37 -23.30
C ARG A 127 2.29 20.85 -23.55
N LYS A 128 1.33 21.44 -22.84
CA LYS A 128 0.98 22.86 -22.95
C LYS A 128 1.93 23.80 -22.19
N LYS A 129 2.88 23.27 -21.40
CA LYS A 129 3.81 24.07 -20.58
C LYS A 129 5.06 24.59 -21.32
N CYS A 130 5.27 24.27 -22.60
CA CYS A 130 6.44 24.74 -23.37
C CYS A 130 6.17 26.00 -24.24
N LEU A 131 5.17 26.81 -23.89
CA LEU A 131 4.94 28.11 -24.51
C LEU A 131 5.01 29.20 -23.42
N ALA A 132 6.23 29.51 -22.99
CA ALA A 132 6.55 30.71 -22.20
C ALA A 132 8.00 31.10 -22.50
#